data_AF-A0A3M4SQD6-F1
#
_entry.id   AF-A0A3M4SQD6-F1
#
_cell.length_a   1.000
_cell.length_b   1.000
_cell.length_c   1.000
_cell.angle_alpha   90.00
_cell.angle_beta   90.00
_cell.angle_gamma   90.00
#
_symmetry.space_group_name_H-M   'P 1'
#
loop_
_entity.id
_entity.type
_entity.pdbx_description
1 polymer ?
#
loop_
_entity_poly.entity_id
_entity_poly.type
_entity_poly.pdbx_seq_one_letter_code
_entity_poly.pdbx_strand_id
1 'polypeptide(L)'
;MGVYLIDQPRCGNAGRSLVEATLKPTPDEQLWFNQFRIGLWPKYFNVVQVARDPGTREQFFRAMTPNTGPFDMNVISDGVSAIFDKIGPGILFTHSQAGGPGWLTVIKNEKVKAVVAFEPGSSFVFPEGEVPAPIPSAFDTVQGVGVPMARFTALTRVPILILYGDNIPDQPIDLPAQDSWRARHAMTRSWRDTVNRHGGRRHAGSPS
;
A
#
# COMPACT_ATOMS: atom_id res chain seq x y z
N MET A 1 2.59 14.09 -21.91
CA MET A 1 2.45 13.59 -20.52
C MET A 1 1.13 12.83 -20.46
N GLY A 2 1.12 11.62 -19.89
CA GLY A 2 -0.07 10.75 -19.89
C GLY A 2 -0.33 10.18 -18.51
N VAL A 3 -1.58 9.76 -18.27
CA VAL A 3 -1.98 9.05 -17.05
C VAL A 3 -2.26 7.60 -17.44
N TYR A 4 -1.67 6.67 -16.70
CA TYR A 4 -1.84 5.23 -16.91
C TYR A 4 -2.48 4.62 -15.68
N LEU A 5 -3.72 4.12 -15.83
CA LEU A 5 -4.40 3.35 -14.80
C LEU A 5 -4.10 1.87 -15.01
N ILE A 6 -3.82 1.16 -13.92
CA ILE A 6 -3.34 -0.22 -13.97
C ILE A 6 -4.29 -1.10 -13.17
N ASP A 7 -4.90 -2.06 -13.84
CA ASP A 7 -5.39 -3.27 -13.19
C ASP A 7 -4.20 -4.22 -13.04
N GLN A 8 -3.78 -4.48 -11.80
CA GLN A 8 -2.64 -5.37 -11.56
C GLN A 8 -2.95 -6.80 -12.03
N PRO A 9 -1.95 -7.62 -12.37
CA PRO A 9 -2.17 -9.01 -12.75
C PRO A 9 -3.07 -9.76 -11.75
N ARG A 10 -4.02 -10.54 -12.30
CA ARG A 10 -5.03 -11.31 -11.54
C ARG A 10 -6.11 -10.46 -10.87
N CYS A 11 -6.33 -9.22 -11.31
CA CYS A 11 -7.39 -8.36 -10.76
C CYS A 11 -8.10 -7.60 -11.90
N GLY A 12 -9.41 -7.39 -11.77
CA GLY A 12 -10.19 -6.60 -12.73
C GLY A 12 -10.02 -7.06 -14.19
N ASN A 13 -9.73 -6.12 -15.09
CA ASN A 13 -9.54 -6.41 -16.51
C ASN A 13 -8.27 -7.24 -16.79
N ALA A 14 -7.34 -7.32 -15.83
CA ALA A 14 -6.16 -8.19 -15.88
C ALA A 14 -6.42 -9.56 -15.23
N GLY A 15 -7.68 -10.00 -15.19
CA GLY A 15 -8.12 -11.23 -14.53
C GLY A 15 -7.77 -12.55 -15.25
N ARG A 16 -7.17 -12.52 -16.45
CA ARG A 16 -6.73 -13.74 -17.17
C ARG A 16 -5.49 -14.35 -16.51
N SER A 17 -5.71 -15.02 -15.38
CA SER A 17 -4.69 -15.71 -14.61
C SER A 17 -4.16 -16.96 -15.34
N LEU A 18 -2.88 -17.27 -15.11
CA LEU A 18 -2.23 -18.52 -15.53
C LEU A 18 -2.16 -19.55 -14.40
N VAL A 19 -2.77 -19.26 -13.25
CA VAL A 19 -2.84 -20.14 -12.10
C VAL A 19 -4.30 -20.33 -11.68
N GLU A 20 -4.62 -21.52 -11.19
CA GLU A 20 -5.95 -21.86 -10.70
C GLU A 20 -6.34 -21.00 -9.48
N ALA A 21 -7.63 -20.66 -9.38
CA ALA A 21 -8.19 -19.94 -8.25
C ALA A 21 -9.66 -20.35 -8.02
N THR A 22 -10.05 -20.45 -6.75
CA THR A 22 -11.45 -20.60 -6.35
C THR A 22 -11.97 -19.25 -5.84
N LEU A 23 -13.03 -18.72 -6.47
CA LEU A 23 -13.68 -17.48 -6.05
C LEU A 23 -14.84 -17.80 -5.11
N LYS A 24 -14.75 -17.36 -3.85
CA LYS A 24 -15.79 -17.56 -2.85
C LYS A 24 -16.39 -16.22 -2.45
N PRO A 25 -17.69 -15.97 -2.72
CA PRO A 25 -18.36 -14.77 -2.22
C PRO A 25 -18.26 -14.72 -0.70
N THR A 26 -17.85 -13.57 -0.18
CA THR A 26 -17.68 -13.32 1.26
C THR A 26 -18.41 -12.02 1.62
N PRO A 27 -19.38 -12.04 2.53
CA PRO A 27 -20.12 -10.83 2.93
C PRO A 27 -19.35 -10.05 4.00
N ASP A 28 -18.20 -9.49 3.64
CA ASP A 28 -17.27 -8.78 4.53
C ASP A 28 -17.33 -7.24 4.37
N GLU A 29 -18.42 -6.70 3.84
CA GLU A 29 -18.56 -5.26 3.58
C GLU A 29 -18.37 -4.40 4.84
N GLN A 30 -18.82 -4.91 6.00
CA GLN A 30 -18.68 -4.24 7.29
C GLN A 30 -17.21 -4.20 7.75
N LEU A 31 -16.45 -5.27 7.47
CA LEU A 31 -15.02 -5.31 7.72
C LEU A 31 -14.34 -4.23 6.91
N TRP A 32 -14.62 -4.14 5.60
CA TRP A 32 -14.01 -3.14 4.74
C TRP A 32 -14.42 -1.71 5.10
N PHE A 33 -15.66 -1.48 5.51
CA PHE A 33 -16.10 -0.17 6.01
C PHE A 33 -15.25 0.30 7.20
N ASN A 34 -14.98 -0.60 8.15
CA ASN A 34 -14.14 -0.30 9.30
C ASN A 34 -12.67 -0.19 8.88
N GLN A 35 -12.18 -1.14 8.07
CA GLN A 35 -10.79 -1.20 7.60
C GLN A 35 -10.41 0.04 6.82
N PHE A 36 -11.28 0.63 6.02
CA PHE A 36 -10.97 1.87 5.30
C PHE A 36 -11.23 3.14 6.12
N ARG A 37 -11.42 2.98 7.44
CA ARG A 37 -11.61 4.06 8.41
C ARG A 37 -12.74 5.02 8.00
N ILE A 38 -13.78 4.48 7.38
CA ILE A 38 -15.01 5.23 7.10
C ILE A 38 -15.78 5.47 8.41
N GLY A 39 -15.74 4.48 9.31
CA GLY A 39 -16.32 4.55 10.63
C GLY A 39 -16.26 3.23 11.37
N LEU A 40 -17.14 3.08 12.36
CA LEU A 40 -17.42 1.82 13.03
C LEU A 40 -18.83 1.41 12.62
N TRP A 41 -18.91 0.46 11.68
CA TRP A 41 -20.16 0.04 11.05
C TRP A 41 -21.30 -0.11 12.07
N PRO A 42 -22.49 0.46 11.81
CA PRO A 42 -22.87 1.23 10.61
C PRO A 42 -22.61 2.75 10.74
N LYS A 43 -21.96 3.22 11.81
CA LYS A 43 -21.76 4.64 12.12
C LYS A 43 -20.49 5.17 11.45
N TYR A 44 -20.59 6.34 10.84
CA TYR A 44 -19.46 7.07 10.26
C TYR A 44 -18.66 7.79 11.35
N PHE A 45 -17.35 7.97 11.15
CA PHE A 45 -16.59 8.91 11.99
C PHE A 45 -17.03 10.36 11.72
N ASN A 46 -16.97 11.21 12.74
CA ASN A 46 -17.52 12.57 12.67
C ASN A 46 -16.90 13.43 11.57
N VAL A 47 -15.58 13.36 11.41
CA VAL A 47 -14.77 14.18 10.49
C VAL A 47 -14.46 13.50 9.16
N VAL A 48 -15.03 12.31 8.91
CA VAL A 48 -14.73 11.54 7.71
C VAL A 48 -15.14 12.27 6.43
N GLN A 49 -14.23 12.29 5.45
CA GLN A 49 -14.42 12.94 4.15
C GLN A 49 -15.04 11.99 3.12
N VAL A 50 -16.16 11.36 3.48
CA VAL A 50 -16.91 10.43 2.61
C VAL A 50 -18.38 10.85 2.61
N ALA A 51 -18.99 10.94 1.43
CA ALA A 51 -20.41 11.23 1.30
C ALA A 51 -21.25 10.12 1.96
N ARG A 52 -22.27 10.54 2.71
CA ARG A 52 -23.05 9.64 3.59
C ARG A 52 -24.35 9.18 2.95
N ASP A 53 -24.58 9.50 1.68
CA ASP A 53 -25.77 9.05 0.97
C ASP A 53 -25.70 7.54 0.66
N PRO A 54 -26.85 6.84 0.60
CA PRO A 54 -26.87 5.40 0.35
C PRO A 54 -26.22 4.99 -0.98
N GLY A 55 -26.30 5.84 -2.01
CA GLY A 55 -25.74 5.57 -3.33
C GLY A 55 -24.21 5.50 -3.32
N THR A 56 -23.55 6.41 -2.60
CA THR A 56 -22.10 6.37 -2.40
C THR A 56 -21.65 5.07 -1.75
N ARG A 57 -22.34 4.60 -0.71
CA ARG A 57 -21.99 3.35 -0.03
C ARG A 57 -22.18 2.13 -0.93
N GLU A 58 -23.24 2.10 -1.72
CA GLU A 58 -23.46 1.04 -2.70
C GLU A 58 -22.33 1.00 -3.76
N GLN A 59 -22.00 2.16 -4.33
CA GLN A 59 -20.93 2.27 -5.33
C GLN A 59 -19.57 1.86 -4.74
N PHE A 60 -19.29 2.23 -3.50
CA PHE A 60 -18.08 1.86 -2.80
C PHE A 60 -17.86 0.33 -2.75
N PHE A 61 -18.88 -0.43 -2.37
CA PHE A 61 -18.78 -1.89 -2.34
C PHE A 61 -18.76 -2.52 -3.73
N ARG A 62 -19.50 -1.96 -4.70
CA ARG A 62 -19.50 -2.43 -6.10
C ARG A 62 -18.19 -2.18 -6.84
N ALA A 63 -17.36 -1.26 -6.37
CA ALA A 63 -16.03 -1.02 -6.92
C ALA A 63 -15.00 -2.12 -6.55
N MET A 64 -15.32 -3.00 -5.59
CA MET A 64 -14.45 -4.10 -5.20
C MET A 64 -14.57 -5.26 -6.20
N THR A 65 -13.42 -5.77 -6.67
CA THR A 65 -13.33 -6.97 -7.51
C THR A 65 -12.46 -8.01 -6.81
N PRO A 66 -12.78 -9.32 -6.92
CA PRO A 66 -11.89 -10.34 -6.38
C PRO A 66 -10.59 -10.43 -7.19
N ASN A 67 -9.56 -11.00 -6.55
CA ASN A 67 -8.39 -11.49 -7.26
C ASN A 67 -8.70 -12.86 -7.88
N THR A 68 -8.29 -13.09 -9.13
CA THR A 68 -8.41 -14.36 -9.87
C THR A 68 -7.18 -15.26 -9.70
N GLY A 69 -6.47 -15.11 -8.59
CA GLY A 69 -5.30 -15.90 -8.19
C GLY A 69 -4.63 -15.32 -6.95
N PRO A 70 -3.63 -16.00 -6.38
CA PRO A 70 -2.93 -15.52 -5.19
C PRO A 70 -2.20 -14.20 -5.46
N PHE A 71 -2.08 -13.36 -4.44
CA PHE A 71 -1.21 -12.20 -4.48
C PHE A 71 0.24 -12.63 -4.67
N ASP A 72 0.94 -12.01 -5.61
CA ASP A 72 2.34 -12.28 -5.89
C ASP A 72 3.06 -10.98 -6.20
N MET A 73 3.96 -10.57 -5.29
CA MET A 73 4.68 -9.31 -5.40
C MET A 73 5.57 -9.26 -6.64
N ASN A 74 6.14 -10.38 -7.08
CA ASN A 74 7.00 -10.40 -8.25
C ASN A 74 6.19 -10.24 -9.51
N VAL A 75 5.12 -11.02 -9.68
CA VAL A 75 4.23 -10.92 -10.85
C VAL A 75 3.67 -9.51 -11.01
N ILE A 76 3.22 -8.89 -9.91
CA ILE A 76 2.70 -7.52 -9.95
C ILE A 76 3.81 -6.52 -10.32
N SER A 77 4.94 -6.57 -9.63
CA SER A 77 6.03 -5.61 -9.86
C SER A 77 6.68 -5.76 -11.24
N ASP A 78 6.73 -6.97 -11.79
CA ASP A 78 7.20 -7.25 -13.15
C ASP A 78 6.24 -6.66 -14.19
N GLY A 79 4.93 -6.82 -13.99
CA GLY A 79 3.90 -6.20 -14.83
C GLY A 79 4.02 -4.67 -14.86
N VAL A 80 4.19 -4.04 -13.68
CA VAL A 80 4.38 -2.58 -13.60
C VAL A 80 5.72 -2.16 -14.21
N SER A 81 6.80 -2.91 -13.98
CA SER A 81 8.11 -2.64 -14.60
C SER A 81 8.02 -2.65 -16.13
N ALA A 82 7.34 -3.64 -16.71
CA ALA A 82 7.15 -3.73 -18.16
C ALA A 82 6.39 -2.52 -18.74
N ILE A 83 5.48 -1.93 -17.97
CA ILE A 83 4.82 -0.67 -18.35
C ILE A 83 5.85 0.44 -18.45
N PHE A 84 6.69 0.65 -17.42
CA PHE A 84 7.78 1.65 -17.45
C PHE A 84 8.76 1.40 -18.60
N ASP A 85 9.02 0.14 -18.94
CA ASP A 85 9.85 -0.17 -20.10
C ASP A 85 9.25 0.31 -21.42
N LYS A 86 7.93 0.25 -21.54
CA LYS A 86 7.17 0.68 -22.71
C LYS A 86 6.96 2.20 -22.77
N ILE A 87 6.64 2.83 -21.63
CA ILE A 87 6.23 4.25 -21.60
C ILE A 87 7.39 5.20 -21.27
N GLY A 88 8.52 4.67 -20.80
CA GLY A 88 9.68 5.45 -20.39
C GLY A 88 9.57 5.99 -18.95
N PRO A 89 10.40 6.99 -18.61
CA PRO A 89 10.47 7.54 -17.26
C PRO A 89 9.16 8.14 -16.74
N GLY A 90 8.83 7.90 -15.46
CA GLY A 90 7.59 8.42 -14.87
C GLY A 90 7.54 8.37 -13.34
N ILE A 91 6.39 8.78 -12.78
CA ILE A 91 6.11 8.78 -11.34
C ILE A 91 5.17 7.62 -11.04
N LEU A 92 5.53 6.77 -10.08
CA LEU A 92 4.71 5.65 -9.66
C LEU A 92 3.80 6.07 -8.50
N PHE A 93 2.49 5.94 -8.68
CA PHE A 93 1.51 6.12 -7.63
C PHE A 93 1.06 4.75 -7.11
N THR A 94 1.05 4.55 -5.80
CA THR A 94 0.63 3.30 -5.16
C THR A 94 -0.35 3.55 -4.03
N HIS A 95 -1.16 2.54 -3.70
CA HIS A 95 -2.13 2.59 -2.61
C HIS A 95 -2.15 1.26 -1.84
N SER A 96 -2.17 1.33 -0.50
CA SER A 96 -2.37 0.17 0.38
C SER A 96 -1.40 -0.99 0.10
N GLN A 97 -1.90 -2.19 -0.18
CA GLN A 97 -1.10 -3.38 -0.47
C GLN A 97 -0.12 -3.17 -1.64
N ALA A 98 -0.42 -2.28 -2.58
CA ALA A 98 0.44 -1.98 -3.72
C ALA A 98 1.74 -1.26 -3.34
N GLY A 99 1.87 -0.78 -2.09
CA GLY A 99 3.14 -0.26 -1.57
C GLY A 99 4.28 -1.27 -1.71
N GLY A 100 4.06 -2.50 -1.22
CA GLY A 100 5.02 -3.62 -1.31
C GLY A 100 5.59 -3.88 -2.71
N PRO A 101 4.75 -4.28 -3.70
CA PRO A 101 5.21 -4.48 -5.06
C PRO A 101 5.72 -3.19 -5.70
N GLY A 102 5.21 -2.01 -5.31
CA GLY A 102 5.74 -0.73 -5.74
C GLY A 102 7.21 -0.52 -5.35
N TRP A 103 7.61 -0.88 -4.13
CA TRP A 103 9.01 -0.85 -3.71
C TRP A 103 9.87 -1.78 -4.57
N LEU A 104 9.36 -2.98 -4.89
CA LEU A 104 10.05 -3.89 -5.80
C LEU A 104 10.16 -3.33 -7.22
N THR A 105 9.14 -2.65 -7.73
CA THR A 105 9.20 -2.01 -9.05
C THR A 105 10.30 -0.95 -9.10
N VAL A 106 10.45 -0.12 -8.04
CA VAL A 106 11.56 0.84 -7.95
C VAL A 106 12.92 0.13 -7.97
N ILE A 107 13.05 -0.98 -7.24
CA ILE A 107 14.29 -1.77 -7.20
C ILE A 107 14.61 -2.38 -8.57
N LYS A 108 13.58 -2.79 -9.33
CA LYS A 108 13.72 -3.44 -10.64
C LYS A 108 13.93 -2.47 -11.79
N ASN A 109 13.40 -1.26 -11.72
CA ASN A 109 13.34 -0.36 -12.87
C ASN A 109 13.72 1.09 -12.56
N GLU A 110 14.87 1.52 -13.08
CA GLU A 110 15.40 2.88 -12.93
C GLU A 110 14.59 3.97 -13.65
N LYS A 111 13.60 3.59 -14.47
CA LYS A 111 12.67 4.52 -15.13
C LYS A 111 11.62 5.05 -14.15
N VAL A 112 11.45 4.43 -12.98
CA VAL A 112 10.68 5.05 -11.89
C VAL A 112 11.49 6.22 -11.34
N LYS A 113 10.99 7.45 -11.51
CA LYS A 113 11.70 8.68 -11.14
C LYS A 113 11.24 9.29 -9.82
N ALA A 114 10.05 8.93 -9.35
CA ALA A 114 9.56 9.26 -8.01
C ALA A 114 8.41 8.31 -7.64
N VAL A 115 8.08 8.24 -6.35
CA VAL A 115 6.94 7.49 -5.84
C VAL A 115 6.04 8.37 -4.98
N VAL A 116 4.73 8.24 -5.15
CA VAL A 116 3.71 8.75 -4.23
C VAL A 116 2.89 7.57 -3.73
N ALA A 117 3.02 7.25 -2.45
CA ALA A 117 2.36 6.10 -1.83
C ALA A 117 1.29 6.57 -0.84
N PHE A 118 0.04 6.20 -1.10
CA PHE A 118 -1.08 6.42 -0.21
C PHE A 118 -1.24 5.21 0.71
N GLU A 119 -0.99 5.43 2.01
CA GLU A 119 -1.20 4.44 3.07
C GLU A 119 -0.62 3.05 2.76
N PRO A 120 0.67 2.94 2.39
CA PRO A 120 1.26 1.64 2.07
C PRO A 120 1.08 0.67 3.25
N GLY A 121 0.48 -0.50 2.99
CA GLY A 121 -0.06 -1.35 4.05
C GLY A 121 0.73 -2.62 4.36
N SER A 122 1.74 -2.97 3.55
CA SER A 122 2.45 -4.24 3.69
C SER A 122 3.80 -4.26 2.99
N SER A 123 4.63 -5.25 3.35
CA SER A 123 5.89 -5.62 2.68
C SER A 123 6.89 -4.46 2.54
N PHE A 124 7.05 -3.69 3.62
CA PHE A 124 8.08 -2.66 3.72
C PHE A 124 9.47 -3.28 3.59
N VAL A 125 10.25 -2.81 2.63
CA VAL A 125 11.56 -3.39 2.31
C VAL A 125 12.65 -2.70 3.13
N PHE A 126 13.44 -3.44 3.88
CA PHE A 126 14.59 -2.97 4.67
C PHE A 126 15.88 -3.65 4.21
N PRO A 127 17.06 -3.07 4.46
CA PRO A 127 18.30 -3.83 4.39
C PRO A 127 18.26 -5.05 5.32
N GLU A 128 18.83 -6.16 4.88
CA GLU A 128 19.11 -7.30 5.76
C GLU A 128 19.88 -6.85 7.01
N GLY A 129 19.45 -7.32 8.19
CA GLY A 129 20.00 -6.89 9.49
C GLY A 129 19.40 -5.60 10.05
N GLU A 130 18.60 -4.85 9.28
CA GLU A 130 17.93 -3.62 9.71
C GLU A 130 16.40 -3.70 9.71
N VAL A 131 15.84 -4.91 9.56
CA VAL A 131 14.40 -5.15 9.69
C VAL A 131 14.00 -4.92 11.16
N PRO A 132 13.09 -3.97 11.45
CA PRO A 132 12.64 -3.74 12.82
C PRO A 132 11.83 -4.93 13.33
N ALA A 133 11.66 -5.02 14.66
CA ALA A 133 10.80 -6.04 15.26
C ALA A 133 9.36 -5.95 14.70
N PRO A 134 8.67 -7.09 14.53
CA PRO A 134 7.27 -7.10 14.11
C PRO A 134 6.39 -6.28 15.06
N ILE A 135 5.42 -5.54 14.51
CA ILE A 135 4.51 -4.68 15.25
C ILE A 135 3.13 -5.36 15.29
N PRO A 136 2.71 -5.92 16.43
CA PRO A 136 1.39 -6.50 16.56
C PRO A 136 0.29 -5.41 16.56
N SER A 137 -0.90 -5.82 16.14
CA SER A 137 -2.14 -5.08 16.27
C SER A 137 -3.30 -6.03 16.60
N ALA A 138 -4.46 -5.48 16.94
CA ALA A 138 -5.70 -6.22 17.16
C ALA A 138 -6.28 -6.89 15.90
N PHE A 139 -5.67 -6.69 14.71
CA PHE A 139 -6.08 -7.34 13.45
C PHE A 139 -5.03 -8.31 12.93
N ASP A 140 -3.77 -7.86 12.83
CA ASP A 140 -2.64 -8.63 12.29
C ASP A 140 -1.30 -8.17 12.89
N THR A 141 -0.21 -8.76 12.41
CA THR A 141 1.15 -8.35 12.75
C THR A 141 1.84 -7.77 11.53
N VAL A 142 2.25 -6.51 11.60
CA VAL A 142 2.98 -5.82 10.53
C VAL A 142 4.47 -6.13 10.67
N GLN A 143 5.07 -6.65 9.61
CA GLN A 143 6.51 -6.95 9.56
C GLN A 143 7.13 -6.45 8.25
N GLY A 144 8.40 -6.06 8.34
CA GLY A 144 9.22 -5.72 7.19
C GLY A 144 9.79 -6.95 6.49
N VAL A 145 10.38 -6.74 5.33
CA VAL A 145 11.07 -7.76 4.53
C VAL A 145 12.51 -7.30 4.33
N GLY A 146 13.47 -8.16 4.67
CA GLY A 146 14.89 -7.90 4.43
C GLY A 146 15.25 -8.12 2.97
N VAL A 147 16.09 -7.26 2.41
CA VAL A 147 16.74 -7.44 1.10
C VAL A 147 18.23 -7.08 1.18
N PRO A 148 19.06 -7.59 0.26
CA PRO A 148 20.46 -7.18 0.18
C PRO A 148 20.59 -5.67 0.02
N MET A 149 21.57 -5.05 0.70
CA MET A 149 21.79 -3.60 0.68
C MET A 149 21.87 -3.02 -0.73
N ALA A 150 22.49 -3.74 -1.67
CA ALA A 150 22.59 -3.33 -3.07
C ALA A 150 21.22 -3.10 -3.73
N ARG A 151 20.19 -3.89 -3.36
CA ARG A 151 18.81 -3.69 -3.82
C ARG A 151 18.16 -2.52 -3.09
N PHE A 152 18.32 -2.46 -1.77
CA PHE A 152 17.72 -1.40 -0.95
C PHE A 152 18.13 0.01 -1.41
N THR A 153 19.40 0.21 -1.79
CA THR A 153 19.92 1.50 -2.26
C THR A 153 19.17 2.09 -3.46
N ALA A 154 18.42 1.29 -4.24
CA ALA A 154 17.56 1.84 -5.29
C ALA A 154 16.48 2.79 -4.72
N LEU A 155 15.93 2.46 -3.55
CA LEU A 155 14.89 3.25 -2.87
C LEU A 155 15.41 4.60 -2.35
N THR A 156 16.72 4.74 -2.15
CA THR A 156 17.32 5.98 -1.63
C THR A 156 17.59 7.00 -2.74
N ARG A 157 17.52 6.57 -4.02
CA ARG A 157 17.84 7.39 -5.19
C ARG A 157 16.64 8.08 -5.83
N VAL A 158 15.43 7.70 -5.44
CA VAL A 158 14.18 8.29 -5.94
C VAL A 158 13.51 9.11 -4.83
N PRO A 159 12.91 10.28 -5.13
CA PRO A 159 12.03 10.95 -4.19
C PRO A 159 10.80 10.09 -3.88
N ILE A 160 10.46 9.97 -2.60
CA ILE A 160 9.31 9.18 -2.13
C ILE A 160 8.46 10.04 -1.19
N LEU A 161 7.20 10.25 -1.57
CA LEU A 161 6.19 10.86 -0.72
C LEU A 161 5.25 9.77 -0.20
N ILE A 162 5.04 9.72 1.11
CA ILE A 162 4.07 8.81 1.74
C ILE A 162 3.01 9.64 2.44
N LEU A 163 1.74 9.34 2.18
CA LEU A 163 0.59 10.05 2.70
C LEU A 163 -0.27 9.10 3.52
N TYR A 164 -0.63 9.54 4.73
CA TYR A 164 -1.61 8.88 5.58
C TYR A 164 -2.72 9.86 5.93
N GLY A 165 -3.96 9.38 5.92
CA GLY A 165 -5.12 10.13 6.34
C GLY A 165 -5.33 10.09 7.85
N ASP A 166 -6.55 10.46 8.25
CA ASP A 166 -6.94 10.63 9.65
C ASP A 166 -7.52 9.33 10.27
N ASN A 167 -7.96 9.43 11.53
CA ASN A 167 -8.60 8.38 12.34
C ASN A 167 -7.69 7.19 12.68
N ILE A 168 -6.36 7.43 12.65
CA ILE A 168 -5.34 6.48 13.07
C ILE A 168 -4.99 6.80 14.53
N PRO A 169 -5.18 5.87 15.47
CA PRO A 169 -4.89 6.11 16.88
C PRO A 169 -3.38 6.17 17.12
N ASP A 170 -2.94 6.99 18.08
CA ASP A 170 -1.52 7.07 18.46
C ASP A 170 -1.06 5.85 19.27
N GLN A 171 -1.98 5.21 19.98
CA GLN A 171 -1.72 4.07 20.87
C GLN A 171 -2.54 2.85 20.46
N PRO A 172 -2.09 1.63 20.83
CA PRO A 172 -2.88 0.43 20.59
C PRO A 172 -4.27 0.53 21.20
N ILE A 173 -5.27 0.09 20.46
CA ILE A 173 -6.67 0.04 20.89
C ILE A 173 -7.33 -1.26 20.45
N ASP A 174 -8.38 -1.67 21.14
CA ASP A 174 -9.17 -2.87 20.81
C ASP A 174 -10.21 -2.60 19.70
N LEU A 175 -9.76 -1.93 18.63
CA LEU A 175 -10.52 -1.72 17.41
C LEU A 175 -9.65 -2.20 16.23
N PRO A 176 -9.82 -3.47 15.78
CA PRO A 176 -8.89 -4.14 14.87
C PRO A 176 -8.48 -3.30 13.66
N ALA A 177 -9.45 -2.73 12.95
CA ALA A 177 -9.19 -1.90 11.79
C ALA A 177 -8.29 -0.69 12.09
N GLN A 178 -8.62 0.10 13.11
CA GLN A 178 -7.86 1.30 13.46
C GLN A 178 -6.46 0.96 13.99
N ASP A 179 -6.36 -0.07 14.82
CA ASP A 179 -5.08 -0.50 15.38
C ASP A 179 -4.15 -1.08 14.30
N SER A 180 -4.71 -1.75 13.29
CA SER A 180 -3.98 -2.23 12.11
C SER A 180 -3.27 -1.08 11.36
N TRP A 181 -3.92 0.09 11.28
CA TRP A 181 -3.34 1.27 10.63
C TRP A 181 -2.33 1.98 11.50
N ARG A 182 -2.50 1.99 12.83
CA ARG A 182 -1.44 2.44 13.74
C ARG A 182 -0.16 1.64 13.52
N ALA A 183 -0.27 0.30 13.45
CA ALA A 183 0.89 -0.56 13.23
C ALA A 183 1.56 -0.29 11.87
N ARG A 184 0.78 -0.13 10.79
CA ARG A 184 1.29 0.23 9.45
C ARG A 184 1.95 1.61 9.40
N HIS A 185 1.34 2.60 10.06
CA HIS A 185 1.89 3.95 10.17
C HIS A 185 3.21 3.95 10.98
N ALA A 186 3.26 3.20 12.09
CA ALA A 186 4.48 3.01 12.87
C ALA A 186 5.60 2.34 12.05
N MET A 187 5.30 1.25 11.34
CA MET A 187 6.26 0.58 10.45
C MET A 187 6.73 1.50 9.33
N THR A 188 5.84 2.31 8.75
CA THR A 188 6.18 3.30 7.73
C THR A 188 7.19 4.32 8.26
N ARG A 189 7.03 4.81 9.49
CA ARG A 189 8.00 5.73 10.10
C ARG A 189 9.37 5.10 10.22
N SER A 190 9.44 3.85 10.72
CA SER A 190 10.69 3.08 10.77
C SER A 190 11.31 2.89 9.38
N TRP A 191 10.49 2.56 8.38
CA TRP A 191 10.94 2.40 7.00
C TRP A 191 11.51 3.68 6.41
N ARG A 192 10.77 4.80 6.55
CA ARG A 192 11.21 6.14 6.13
C ARG A 192 12.53 6.51 6.77
N ASP A 193 12.66 6.28 8.07
CA ASP A 193 13.86 6.63 8.82
C ASP A 193 15.06 5.80 8.35
N THR A 194 14.87 4.52 8.06
CA THR A 194 15.90 3.67 7.43
C THR A 194 16.29 4.17 6.04
N VAL A 195 15.34 4.48 5.16
CA VAL A 195 15.63 5.04 3.82
C VAL A 195 16.43 6.34 3.93
N ASN A 196 16.05 7.23 4.84
CA ASN A 196 16.74 8.50 5.08
C ASN A 196 18.16 8.31 5.64
N ARG A 197 18.38 7.35 6.55
CA ARG A 197 19.73 7.03 7.06
C ARG A 197 20.68 6.58 5.95
N HIS A 198 20.17 5.92 4.93
CA HIS A 198 20.93 5.43 3.77
C HIS A 198 20.97 6.42 2.59
N GLY A 199 20.71 7.71 2.85
CA GLY A 199 20.88 8.79 1.87
C GLY A 199 19.62 9.17 1.08
N GLY A 200 18.46 8.62 1.44
CA GLY A 200 17.17 9.09 0.91
C GLY A 200 16.94 10.58 1.22
N ARG A 201 16.45 11.33 0.24
CA ARG A 201 16.21 12.77 0.41
C ARG A 201 14.99 13.02 1.30
N ARG A 202 15.15 13.86 2.32
CA ARG A 202 14.03 14.45 3.06
C ARG A 202 13.38 15.52 2.19
N HIS A 203 12.07 15.46 1.98
CA HIS A 203 11.32 16.69 1.68
C HIS A 203 11.03 17.39 3.01
N ALA A 204 11.61 18.58 3.18
CA ALA A 204 11.27 19.49 4.25
C ALA A 204 9.87 20.05 3.95
N GLY A 205 8.84 19.34 4.37
CA GLY A 205 7.45 19.73 4.15
C GLY A 205 6.56 18.97 5.11
N SER A 206 6.47 19.44 6.35
CA SER A 206 5.40 19.07 7.27
C SER A 206 4.09 19.63 6.72
N PRO A 207 2.99 18.85 6.63
CA PRO A 207 1.66 19.43 6.72
C PRO A 207 1.39 19.71 8.21
N SER A 208 1.17 20.98 8.52
CA SER A 208 0.51 21.45 9.75
C SER A 208 -0.89 20.88 9.89
#